data_AF-A0A7X6Q8M5-F1
#
_entry.id   AF-A0A7X6Q8M5-F1
#
_cell.length_a   1.000
_cell.length_b   1.000
_cell.length_c   1.000
_cell.angle_alpha   90.00
_cell.angle_beta   90.00
_cell.angle_gamma   90.00
#
_symmetry.space_group_name_H-M   'P 1'
#
loop_
_entity.id
_entity.type
_entity.pdbx_description
1 polymer ?
#
loop_
_entity_poly.entity_id
_entity_poly.type
_entity_poly.pdbx_seq_one_letter_code
_entity_poly.pdbx_strand_id
1 'polypeptide(L)' 'MFYRRKLLLALLQKLGGEPSPLVIQNLLFLISAQNQAYEFIPHTMGCHSLTLESDLELYAKDKWDENT' A
#
# COMPACT_ATOMS: atom_id res chain seq x y z
N MET A 1 -16.28 2.41 0.21
CA MET A 1 -15.78 2.33 1.60
C MET A 1 -14.27 2.59 1.60
N PHE A 2 -13.80 3.61 2.32
CA PHE A 2 -12.39 4.06 2.40
C PHE A 2 -11.42 3.10 3.12
N TYR A 3 -11.78 1.82 3.31
CA TYR A 3 -11.03 0.90 4.18
C TYR A 3 -9.61 0.64 3.68
N ARG A 4 -9.45 0.47 2.36
CA ARG A 4 -8.19 0.16 1.71
C ARG A 4 -7.12 1.25 1.88
N ARG A 5 -7.48 2.51 1.60
CA ARG A 5 -6.59 3.66 1.78
C ARG A 5 -6.25 3.92 3.25
N LYS A 6 -7.19 3.69 4.17
CA LYS A 6 -6.91 3.76 5.62
C LYS A 6 -5.92 2.69 6.06
N LEU A 7 -6.04 1.48 5.52
CA LEU A 7 -5.11 0.38 5.80
C LEU A 7 -3.69 0.70 5.30
N LEU A 8 -3.58 1.18 4.06
CA LEU A 8 -2.31 1.62 3.49
C LEU A 8 -1.69 2.74 4.33
N LEU A 9 -2.46 3.78 4.64
CA LEU A 9 -1.98 4.91 5.45
C LEU A 9 -1.49 4.46 6.83
N ALA A 10 -2.26 3.62 7.52
CA ALA A 10 -1.87 3.10 8.83
C ALA A 10 -0.58 2.27 8.76
N LEU A 11 -0.42 1.47 7.69
CA LEU A 11 0.80 0.70 7.47
C LEU A 11 2.02 1.62 7.24
N LEU A 12 1.87 2.63 6.38
CA LEU A 12 2.93 3.61 6.10
C LEU A 12 3.35 4.37 7.36
N GLN A 13 2.39 4.85 8.14
CA GLN A 13 2.64 5.52 9.42
C GLN A 13 3.37 4.61 10.43
N LYS A 14 3.05 3.31 10.44
CA LYS A 14 3.71 2.34 11.34
C LYS A 14 5.13 1.98 10.92
N LEU A 15 5.42 1.99 9.62
CA LEU A 15 6.74 1.64 9.09
C LEU A 15 7.78 2.74 9.29
N GLY A 16 7.35 3.99 9.54
CA GLY A 16 8.25 5.07 9.95
C GLY A 16 9.39 5.31 8.95
N GLY A 17 9.04 5.74 7.74
CA GLY A 17 9.99 6.02 6.65
C GLY A 17 9.32 5.90 5.29
N GLU A 18 10.14 5.85 4.23
CA GLU A 18 9.67 5.57 2.86
C GLU A 18 10.04 4.14 2.45
N PRO A 19 9.28 3.13 2.90
CA PRO A 19 9.51 1.75 2.48
C PRO A 19 9.34 1.64 0.96
N SER A 20 10.14 0.77 0.33
CA SER A 20 10.04 0.59 -1.11
C SER A 20 8.64 0.06 -1.49
N PRO A 21 8.12 0.39 -2.68
CA PRO A 21 6.82 -0.08 -3.14
C PRO A 21 6.68 -1.61 -3.06
N LEU A 22 7.75 -2.35 -3.34
CA LEU A 22 7.77 -3.81 -3.25
C LEU A 22 7.57 -4.32 -1.81
N VAL A 23 8.20 -3.67 -0.83
CA VAL A 23 8.01 -4.02 0.59
C VAL A 23 6.56 -3.79 1.00
N ILE A 24 5.95 -2.68 0.57
CA ILE A 24 4.55 -2.37 0.88
C ILE A 24 3.60 -3.41 0.24
N GLN A 25 3.83 -3.76 -1.03
CA GLN A 25 3.07 -4.80 -1.75
C GLN A 25 3.09 -6.14 -1.01
N ASN A 26 4.28 -6.59 -0.58
CA ASN A 26 4.43 -7.85 0.15
C ASN A 26 3.77 -7.82 1.54
N LEU A 27 3.92 -6.72 2.29
CA LEU A 27 3.29 -6.58 3.60
C LEU A 27 1.77 -6.55 3.51
N LEU A 28 1.22 -5.80 2.54
CA LEU A 28 -0.22 -5.76 2.32
C LEU A 28 -0.78 -7.07 1.80
N PHE A 29 -0.02 -7.84 1.01
CA PHE A 29 -0.39 -9.20 0.63
C PHE A 29 -0.63 -10.06 1.88
N LEU A 30 0.33 -10.08 2.81
CA LEU A 30 0.23 -10.85 4.05
C LEU A 30 -0.95 -10.40 4.93
N ILE A 31 -1.17 -9.08 5.04
CA ILE A 31 -2.29 -8.53 5.80
C ILE A 31 -3.64 -8.86 5.13
N SER A 32 -3.69 -8.80 3.80
CA SER A 32 -4.92 -9.03 3.03
C SER A 32 -5.39 -10.48 3.02
N ALA A 33 -4.52 -11.43 3.40
CA ALA A 33 -4.90 -12.83 3.58
C ALA A 33 -6.05 -13.01 4.59
N GLN A 34 -6.19 -12.11 5.56
CA GLN A 34 -7.28 -12.11 6.52
C GLN A 34 -8.49 -11.26 6.09
N ASN A 35 -8.29 -10.35 5.14
CA ASN A 35 -9.30 -9.39 4.71
C ASN A 35 -8.97 -8.94 3.28
N GLN A 36 -9.75 -9.38 2.29
CA GLN A 36 -9.50 -9.18 0.84
C GLN A 36 -9.67 -7.71 0.39
N ALA A 37 -8.89 -6.80 0.97
CA ALA A 37 -8.90 -5.37 0.64
C ALA A 37 -8.21 -5.08 -0.71
N TYR A 38 -7.24 -5.91 -1.08
CA TYR A 38 -6.45 -5.81 -2.30
C TYR A 38 -6.49 -7.15 -3.04
N GLU A 39 -6.59 -7.08 -4.37
CA GLU A 39 -6.46 -8.24 -5.24
C GLU A 39 -5.03 -8.32 -5.76
N PHE A 40 -4.44 -9.51 -5.68
CA PHE A 40 -3.06 -9.76 -6.06
C PHE A 40 -2.99 -10.72 -7.24
N ILE A 41 -2.12 -10.38 -8.19
CA ILE A 41 -1.80 -11.19 -9.35
C ILE A 41 -0.35 -11.70 -9.26
N PRO A 42 -0.04 -12.87 -9.86
CA PRO A 42 1.34 -13.32 -10.01
C PRO A 42 2.15 -12.30 -10.81
N HIS A 43 3.30 -11.91 -10.30
CA HIS A 43 4.22 -11.00 -10.98
C HIS A 43 5.68 -11.45 -10.82
N THR A 44 6.55 -11.03 -11.74
CA THR A 44 7.95 -11.47 -11.81
C THR A 44 8.76 -11.18 -10.55
N MET A 45 8.36 -10.16 -9.77
CA MET A 45 9.02 -9.74 -8.53
C MET A 45 8.27 -10.14 -7.24
N GLY A 46 7.25 -10.99 -7.32
CA GLY A 46 6.47 -11.44 -6.16
C GLY A 46 4.99 -11.07 -6.26
N CYS A 47 4.40 -10.69 -5.13
CA CYS A 47 2.98 -10.33 -5.03
C CYS A 47 2.78 -8.90 -5.56
N HIS A 48 1.91 -8.75 -6.56
CA HIS A 48 1.61 -7.43 -7.13
C HIS A 48 0.11 -7.18 -7.16
N SER A 49 -0.30 -6.02 -6.67
CA SER A 49 -1.66 -5.52 -6.79
C SER A 49 -1.67 -4.21 -7.57
N LEU A 50 -2.39 -4.21 -8.70
CA LEU A 50 -2.62 -3.01 -9.52
C LEU A 50 -3.34 -1.93 -8.71
N THR A 51 -4.32 -2.33 -7.88
CA THR A 51 -5.07 -1.39 -7.04
C THR A 51 -4.20 -0.76 -5.94
N LEU A 52 -3.21 -1.50 -5.43
CA LEU A 52 -2.23 -0.97 -4.48
C LEU A 52 -1.23 -0.05 -5.17
N GLU A 53 -0.77 -0.40 -6.37
CA GLU A 53 0.11 0.46 -7.16
C GLU A 53 -0.54 1.82 -7.41
N SER A 54 -1.79 1.85 -7.86
CA SER A 54 -2.52 3.12 -8.04
C SER A 54 -2.70 3.90 -6.73
N ASP A 55 -2.96 3.21 -5.61
CA ASP A 55 -3.08 3.88 -4.30
C ASP A 55 -1.71 4.44 -3.82
N LEU A 56 -0.60 3.77 -4.14
CA LEU A 56 0.77 4.23 -3.86
C LEU A 56 1.17 5.42 -4.73
N GLU A 57 0.83 5.40 -6.02
CA GLU A 57 1.04 6.52 -6.94
C GLU A 57 0.30 7.76 -6.49
N LEU A 58 -0.96 7.60 -6.05
CA LEU A 58 -1.75 8.68 -5.46
C LEU A 58 -1.07 9.23 -4.20
N TYR A 59 -0.65 8.35 -3.28
CA TYR A 59 0.07 8.77 -2.08
C TYR A 59 1.37 9.51 -2.38
N ALA A 60 2.14 9.04 -3.36
CA ALA A 60 3.39 9.68 -3.77
C ALA A 60 3.16 11.05 -4.44
N LYS A 61 2.05 11.21 -5.16
CA LYS A 61 1.65 12.50 -5.74
C LYS A 61 1.16 13.48 -4.67
N ASP A 62 0.43 12.98 -3.69
CA ASP A 62 -0.11 13.72 -2.56
C ASP A 62 0.89 13.79 -1.39
N LYS A 63 2.22 13.68 -1.63
CA LYS A 63 3.26 13.82 -0.58
C LYS A 63 2.91 15.06 0.25
N TRP A 64 2.44 14.75 1.43
CA TRP A 64 1.55 15.56 2.23
C TRP A 64 2.22 16.91 2.56
N ASP A 65 1.47 17.99 2.40
CA ASP A 65 1.74 19.31 2.95
C ASP A 65 1.78 19.23 4.50
N GLU A 66 2.80 18.61 5.09
CA GLU A 66 3.03 18.59 6.55
C GLU A 66 3.53 19.94 7.10
N ASN A 67 3.43 21.03 6.31
CA ASN A 67 3.73 22.40 6.71
C ASN A 67 2.46 23.25 6.96
N THR A 68 1.40 22.68 7.54
CA THR A 68 0.30 23.48 8.15
C THR A 68 -0.03 22.99 9.55
#